data_AF-A0A3N5GP34-F1
#
_entry.id   AF-A0A3N5GP34-F1
#
_cell.length_a   1.000
_cell.length_b   1.000
_cell.length_c   1.000
_cell.angle_alpha   90.00
_cell.angle_beta   90.00
_cell.angle_gamma   90.00
#
_symmetry.space_group_name_H-M   'P 1'
#
loop_
_entity.id
_entity.type
_entity.pdbx_description
1 polymer ?
#
loop_
_entity_poly.entity_id
_entity_poly.type
_entity_poly.pdbx_seq_one_letter_code
_entity_poly.pdbx_strand_id
1 'polypeptide(L)'
;MTELPTPGYTQRLAALSGHDRRLLRTMAAASLVALALGILGGLLTALARAGFLDVVPTDGYRYLTVHGVSVFFYWLFIAQAALLLAFSATESGRGLVGRRAAWAGFALMAAGFVASMAGSHTGTPLLYDGSPEPGVDGPAGLLAFNAGYLLLGLGLMVLPASAIATLLTPRWEGLQERMGAIGFALFAWAGFLIVTGFAMLYAFVPGALWALGIGPFPANHGTSWHIVFHNMHYLPLMATVILWYVLALALTGVKSIFGERFSKIVFSMYLVFVPPTSLYHMFLEPDLPGAVRVAGSLLSLFVSVPTLTAFLIIVTSLEVHARQQGGRGLFGWIRLLPWRHPSMTAMGVAMLSMGLGIVFAFVLIQGQLAPLLSD
;
A
#
# COMPACT_ATOMS: atom_id res chain seq x y z
N MET A 1 18.48 -19.50 36.78
CA MET A 1 18.60 -18.24 36.00
C MET A 1 17.20 -17.88 35.54
N THR A 2 16.60 -16.86 36.15
CA THR A 2 15.34 -16.28 35.67
C THR A 2 15.64 -15.56 34.36
N GLU A 3 15.18 -16.09 33.23
CA GLU A 3 15.23 -15.37 31.96
C GLU A 3 14.55 -14.01 32.15
N LEU A 4 15.28 -12.94 31.86
CA LEU A 4 14.68 -11.61 31.81
C LEU A 4 13.54 -11.64 30.79
N PRO A 5 12.36 -11.06 31.10
CA PRO A 5 11.24 -11.06 30.18
C PRO A 5 11.66 -10.43 28.84
N THR A 6 11.36 -11.14 27.75
CA THR A 6 11.66 -10.65 26.41
C THR A 6 10.94 -9.31 26.18
N PRO A 7 11.64 -8.26 25.69
CA PRO A 7 11.03 -6.95 25.55
C PRO A 7 9.80 -7.01 24.65
N GLY A 8 8.71 -6.37 25.07
CA GLY A 8 7.48 -6.27 24.28
C GLY A 8 7.69 -5.53 22.96
N TYR A 9 6.77 -5.68 22.00
CA TYR A 9 6.90 -5.10 20.66
C TYR A 9 7.14 -3.56 20.71
N THR A 10 6.38 -2.86 21.54
CA THR A 10 6.52 -1.41 21.77
C THR A 10 7.88 -1.02 22.36
N GLN A 11 8.42 -1.84 23.26
CA GLN A 11 9.74 -1.60 23.85
C GLN A 11 10.85 -1.77 22.80
N ARG A 12 10.76 -2.80 21.95
CA ARG A 12 11.71 -3.01 20.84
C ARG A 12 11.67 -1.85 19.84
N LEU A 13 10.48 -1.36 19.50
CA LEU A 13 10.32 -0.18 18.63
C LEU A 13 10.95 1.07 19.25
N ALA A 14 10.75 1.29 20.56
CA ALA A 14 11.34 2.42 21.28
C ALA A 14 12.87 2.30 21.41
N ALA A 15 13.40 1.07 21.45
CA ALA A 15 14.83 0.77 21.56
C ALA A 15 15.61 0.90 20.24
N LEU A 16 14.94 1.12 19.10
CA LEU A 16 15.62 1.33 17.81
C LEU A 16 16.70 2.41 17.89
N SER A 17 17.77 2.29 17.10
CA SER A 17 18.86 3.28 17.13
C SER A 17 18.37 4.69 16.77
N GLY A 18 19.08 5.73 17.23
CA GLY A 18 18.76 7.12 16.86
C GLY A 18 18.79 7.37 15.34
N HIS A 19 19.64 6.63 14.62
CA HIS A 19 19.73 6.69 13.17
C HIS A 19 18.51 6.07 12.47
N ASP A 20 18.03 4.91 12.94
CA ASP A 20 16.82 4.28 12.39
C ASP A 20 15.60 5.16 12.68
N ARG A 21 15.46 5.65 13.91
CA ARG A 21 14.40 6.58 14.29
C ARG A 21 14.40 7.85 13.44
N ARG A 22 15.57 8.39 13.09
CA ARG A 22 15.68 9.58 12.22
C ARG A 22 15.12 9.29 10.82
N LEU A 23 15.51 8.17 10.20
CA LEU A 23 14.98 7.77 8.90
C LEU A 23 13.45 7.62 8.95
N LEU A 24 12.94 6.84 9.90
CA LEU A 24 11.51 6.56 10.03
C LEU A 24 10.69 7.84 10.27
N ARG A 25 11.17 8.76 11.12
CA ARG A 25 10.51 10.06 11.35
C ARG A 25 10.54 10.94 10.11
N THR A 26 11.62 10.93 9.35
CA THR A 26 11.74 11.71 8.11
C THR A 26 10.75 11.21 7.07
N MET A 27 10.65 9.89 6.89
CA MET A 27 9.68 9.28 5.98
C MET A 27 8.23 9.56 6.43
N ALA A 28 7.94 9.43 7.73
CA ALA A 28 6.60 9.74 8.26
C ALA A 28 6.24 11.23 8.07
N ALA A 29 7.19 12.15 8.28
CA ALA A 29 6.96 13.56 8.00
C ALA A 29 6.70 13.82 6.50
N ALA A 30 7.50 13.21 5.62
CA ALA A 30 7.33 13.34 4.18
C ALA A 30 5.99 12.78 3.69
N SER A 31 5.53 11.63 4.23
CA SER A 31 4.22 11.10 3.88
C SER A 31 3.09 12.02 4.33
N LEU A 32 3.18 12.64 5.52
CA LEU A 32 2.20 13.61 5.99
C LEU A 32 2.18 14.89 5.14
N VAL A 33 3.33 15.34 4.63
CA VAL A 33 3.39 16.46 3.67
C VAL A 33 2.66 16.10 2.37
N ALA A 34 2.92 14.91 1.81
CA ALA A 34 2.21 14.43 0.63
C ALA A 34 0.69 14.31 0.89
N LEU A 35 0.29 13.82 2.06
CA LEU A 35 -1.12 13.75 2.45
C LEU A 35 -1.76 15.14 2.52
N ALA A 36 -1.11 16.09 3.17
CA ALA A 36 -1.63 17.45 3.31
C ALA A 36 -1.84 18.12 1.95
N LEU A 37 -0.85 18.00 1.04
CA LEU A 37 -0.96 18.52 -0.32
C LEU A 37 -2.10 17.83 -1.09
N GLY A 38 -2.21 16.51 -0.96
CA GLY A 38 -3.28 15.74 -1.57
C GLY A 38 -4.67 16.11 -1.06
N ILE A 39 -4.84 16.28 0.26
CA ILE A 39 -6.10 16.75 0.88
C ILE A 39 -6.46 18.13 0.36
N LEU A 40 -5.49 19.04 0.24
CA LEU A 40 -5.73 20.37 -0.33
C LEU A 40 -6.25 20.28 -1.77
N GLY A 41 -5.60 19.50 -2.64
CA GLY A 41 -6.08 19.26 -4.01
C GLY A 41 -7.49 18.67 -4.05
N GLY A 42 -7.78 17.72 -3.15
CA GLY A 42 -9.10 17.10 -3.04
C GLY A 42 -10.18 18.07 -2.58
N LEU A 43 -9.87 18.93 -1.60
CA LEU A 43 -10.77 20.00 -1.14
C LEU A 43 -11.06 20.98 -2.27
N LEU A 44 -10.04 21.45 -2.99
CA LEU A 44 -10.22 22.38 -4.13
C LEU A 44 -11.07 21.74 -5.23
N THR A 45 -10.84 20.45 -5.52
CA THR A 45 -11.66 19.69 -6.48
C THR A 45 -13.12 19.62 -6.03
N ALA A 46 -13.37 19.32 -4.75
CA ALA A 46 -14.72 19.23 -4.20
C ALA A 46 -15.44 20.59 -4.23
N LEU A 47 -14.75 21.68 -3.87
CA LEU A 47 -15.31 23.02 -3.91
C LEU A 47 -15.63 23.47 -5.35
N ALA A 48 -14.75 23.19 -6.31
CA ALA A 48 -14.99 23.44 -7.73
C ALA A 48 -16.22 22.66 -8.24
N ARG A 49 -16.29 21.35 -7.93
CA ARG A 49 -17.43 20.49 -8.32
C ARG A 49 -18.75 20.90 -7.69
N ALA A 50 -18.71 21.48 -6.48
CA ALA A 50 -19.88 21.98 -5.78
C ALA A 50 -20.30 23.41 -6.20
N GLY A 51 -19.55 24.05 -7.11
CA GLY A 51 -19.83 25.42 -7.57
C GLY A 51 -19.42 26.51 -6.58
N PHE A 52 -18.63 26.18 -5.55
CA PHE A 52 -18.10 27.17 -4.59
C PHE A 52 -16.82 27.85 -5.08
N LEU A 53 -16.13 27.27 -6.07
CA LEU A 53 -14.98 27.87 -6.74
C LEU A 53 -15.21 27.85 -8.25
N ASP A 54 -15.21 29.02 -8.87
CA ASP A 54 -15.22 29.14 -10.32
C ASP A 54 -13.80 28.99 -10.86
N VAL A 55 -13.54 27.86 -11.52
CA VAL A 55 -12.22 27.51 -12.06
C VAL A 55 -12.38 26.96 -13.45
N VAL A 56 -11.43 27.30 -14.32
CA VAL A 56 -11.38 26.71 -15.66
C VAL A 56 -11.14 25.20 -15.56
N PRO A 57 -11.70 24.38 -16.47
CA PRO A 57 -11.61 22.92 -16.38
C PRO A 57 -10.18 22.40 -16.19
N THR A 58 -9.21 23.01 -16.87
CA THR A 58 -7.79 22.63 -16.77
C THR A 58 -7.25 22.72 -15.34
N ASP A 59 -7.65 23.73 -14.57
CA ASP A 59 -7.22 23.88 -13.18
C ASP A 59 -7.95 22.89 -12.26
N GLY A 60 -9.23 22.62 -12.54
CA GLY A 60 -9.98 21.56 -11.86
C GLY A 60 -9.33 20.18 -12.01
N TYR A 61 -8.95 19.81 -13.24
CA TYR A 61 -8.20 18.57 -13.50
C TYR A 61 -6.81 18.59 -12.86
N ARG A 62 -6.17 19.76 -12.75
CA ARG A 62 -4.89 19.92 -12.06
C ARG A 62 -5.02 19.64 -10.56
N TYR A 63 -6.06 20.16 -9.90
CA TYR A 63 -6.33 19.86 -8.50
C TYR A 63 -6.59 18.37 -8.27
N LEU A 64 -7.35 17.74 -9.17
CA LEU A 64 -7.62 16.31 -9.13
C LEU A 64 -6.35 15.47 -9.36
N THR A 65 -5.47 15.91 -10.27
CA THR A 65 -4.15 15.30 -10.50
C THR A 65 -3.31 15.38 -9.23
N VAL A 66 -3.15 16.57 -8.64
CA VAL A 66 -2.40 16.77 -7.39
C VAL A 66 -2.97 15.92 -6.26
N HIS A 67 -4.30 15.83 -6.14
CA HIS A 67 -4.98 14.98 -5.16
C HIS A 67 -4.61 13.50 -5.34
N GLY A 68 -4.91 12.93 -6.51
CA GLY A 68 -4.72 11.51 -6.78
C GLY A 68 -3.25 11.10 -6.68
N VAL A 69 -2.35 11.86 -7.31
CA VAL A 69 -0.91 11.61 -7.26
C VAL A 69 -0.38 11.67 -5.83
N SER A 70 -0.70 12.74 -5.09
CA SER A 70 -0.12 12.94 -3.75
C SER A 70 -0.66 11.96 -2.72
N VAL A 71 -1.98 11.69 -2.72
CA VAL A 71 -2.58 10.76 -1.74
C VAL A 71 -2.26 9.32 -2.13
N PHE A 72 -2.65 8.89 -3.33
CA PHE A 72 -2.63 7.47 -3.69
C PHE A 72 -1.20 6.95 -3.92
N PHE A 73 -0.34 7.71 -4.60
CA PHE A 73 1.01 7.24 -4.94
C PHE A 73 2.05 7.61 -3.89
N TYR A 74 2.05 8.84 -3.39
CA TYR A 74 3.15 9.29 -2.54
C TYR A 74 2.89 9.15 -1.04
N TRP A 75 1.79 9.68 -0.52
CA TRP A 75 1.45 9.50 0.90
C TRP A 75 1.39 8.01 1.26
N LEU A 76 0.56 7.27 0.51
CA LEU A 76 0.26 5.88 0.83
C LEU A 76 1.52 5.00 0.77
N PHE A 77 2.36 5.15 -0.26
CA PHE A 77 3.54 4.29 -0.41
C PHE A 77 4.74 4.74 0.43
N ILE A 78 4.93 6.05 0.69
CA ILE A 78 5.95 6.49 1.64
C ILE A 78 5.57 6.02 3.06
N ALA A 79 4.28 6.12 3.43
CA ALA A 79 3.80 5.62 4.72
C ALA A 79 3.96 4.09 4.85
N GLN A 80 3.56 3.34 3.82
CA GLN A 80 3.74 1.88 3.77
C GLN A 80 5.22 1.48 3.88
N ALA A 81 6.11 2.12 3.11
CA ALA A 81 7.55 1.86 3.17
C ALA A 81 8.13 2.17 4.57
N ALA A 82 7.69 3.25 5.20
CA ALA A 82 8.12 3.61 6.55
C ALA A 82 7.67 2.57 7.60
N LEU A 83 6.41 2.14 7.51
CA LEU A 83 5.85 1.10 8.40
C LEU A 83 6.55 -0.25 8.18
N LEU A 84 6.80 -0.65 6.93
CA LEU A 84 7.54 -1.87 6.61
C LEU A 84 8.93 -1.86 7.28
N LEU A 85 9.70 -0.78 7.12
CA LEU A 85 11.03 -0.65 7.74
C LEU A 85 10.93 -0.65 9.27
N ALA A 86 9.99 0.09 9.85
CA ALA A 86 9.79 0.15 11.30
C ALA A 86 9.48 -1.24 11.88
N PHE A 87 8.56 -1.96 11.27
CA PHE A 87 8.17 -3.29 11.72
C PHE A 87 9.25 -4.33 11.47
N SER A 88 9.96 -4.26 10.35
CA SER A 88 11.09 -5.17 10.07
C SER A 88 12.22 -5.01 11.07
N ALA A 89 12.58 -3.76 11.40
CA ALA A 89 13.58 -3.46 12.41
C ALA A 89 13.16 -3.89 13.83
N THR A 90 11.88 -3.75 14.14
CA THR A 90 11.30 -4.13 15.43
C THR A 90 11.18 -5.65 15.58
N GLU A 91 10.86 -6.33 14.49
CA GLU A 91 10.77 -7.80 14.42
C GLU A 91 12.16 -8.44 14.49
N SER A 92 13.18 -7.85 13.85
CA SER A 92 14.57 -8.34 13.95
C SER A 92 15.16 -8.15 15.36
N GLY A 93 14.64 -7.19 16.12
CA GLY A 93 15.12 -6.83 17.46
C GLY A 93 16.51 -6.17 17.47
N ARG A 94 17.11 -5.93 16.31
CA ARG A 94 18.51 -5.45 16.17
C ARG A 94 18.63 -4.18 15.32
N GLY A 95 17.51 -3.61 14.88
CA GLY A 95 17.47 -2.43 14.02
C GLY A 95 17.54 -2.78 12.53
N LEU A 96 17.71 -1.75 11.70
CA LEU A 96 17.73 -1.89 10.24
C LEU A 96 19.11 -2.31 9.73
N VAL A 97 19.11 -3.35 8.90
CA VAL A 97 20.22 -3.71 8.01
C VAL A 97 20.05 -2.93 6.70
N GLY A 98 21.17 -2.53 6.08
CA GLY A 98 21.14 -1.86 4.77
C GLY A 98 20.64 -0.41 4.80
N ARG A 99 20.76 0.30 5.92
CA ARG A 99 20.25 1.69 6.10
C ARG A 99 20.58 2.67 4.95
N ARG A 100 21.75 2.52 4.30
CA ARG A 100 22.12 3.34 3.13
C ARG A 100 21.17 3.10 1.95
N ALA A 101 20.81 1.85 1.67
CA ALA A 101 19.82 1.52 0.65
C ALA A 101 18.43 2.02 1.04
N ALA A 102 18.04 1.93 2.32
CA ALA A 102 16.78 2.50 2.79
C ALA A 102 16.70 4.02 2.57
N TRP A 103 17.76 4.76 2.87
CA TRP A 103 17.86 6.19 2.56
C TRP A 103 17.86 6.48 1.06
N ALA A 104 18.61 5.71 0.27
CA ALA A 104 18.66 5.87 -1.18
C ALA A 104 17.27 5.65 -1.82
N GLY A 105 16.59 4.58 -1.44
CA GLY A 105 15.23 4.31 -1.91
C GLY A 105 14.24 5.38 -1.48
N PHE A 106 14.32 5.87 -0.24
CA PHE A 106 13.49 7.00 0.20
C PHE A 106 13.80 8.29 -0.58
N ALA A 107 15.07 8.60 -0.83
CA ALA A 107 15.47 9.76 -1.62
C ALA A 107 14.93 9.68 -3.07
N LEU A 108 14.94 8.49 -3.68
CA LEU A 108 14.30 8.25 -4.98
C LEU A 108 12.80 8.54 -4.93
N MET A 109 12.07 8.01 -3.93
CA MET A 109 10.63 8.28 -3.78
C MET A 109 10.35 9.78 -3.58
N ALA A 110 11.15 10.46 -2.77
CA ALA A 110 10.99 11.89 -2.51
C ALA A 110 11.31 12.75 -3.74
N ALA A 111 12.38 12.41 -4.49
CA ALA A 111 12.69 13.06 -5.76
C ALA A 111 11.60 12.81 -6.79
N GLY A 112 11.04 11.60 -6.82
CA GLY A 112 9.88 11.26 -7.64
C GLY A 112 8.69 12.14 -7.32
N PHE A 113 8.38 12.34 -6.03
CA PHE A 113 7.28 13.20 -5.60
C PHE A 113 7.45 14.62 -6.13
N VAL A 114 8.65 15.19 -5.99
CA VAL A 114 8.95 16.53 -6.49
C VAL A 114 8.79 16.59 -8.02
N ALA A 115 9.28 15.59 -8.76
CA ALA A 115 9.16 15.53 -10.21
C ALA A 115 7.69 15.41 -10.66
N SER A 116 6.90 14.53 -10.03
CA SER A 116 5.47 14.39 -10.31
C SER A 116 4.70 15.68 -9.99
N MET A 117 5.02 16.36 -8.88
CA MET A 117 4.39 17.64 -8.54
C MET A 117 4.78 18.74 -9.53
N ALA A 118 6.06 18.84 -9.90
CA ALA A 118 6.51 19.78 -10.92
C ALA A 118 5.77 19.54 -12.26
N GLY A 119 5.74 18.29 -12.75
CA GLY A 119 5.00 17.92 -13.96
C GLY A 119 3.50 18.21 -13.87
N SER A 120 2.90 17.94 -12.70
CA SER A 120 1.50 18.26 -12.42
C SER A 120 1.21 19.76 -12.36
N HIS A 121 2.21 20.62 -12.18
CA HIS A 121 2.05 22.08 -12.12
C HIS A 121 2.39 22.80 -13.43
N THR A 122 3.36 22.30 -14.19
CA THR A 122 3.89 23.00 -15.39
C THR A 122 3.35 22.47 -16.71
N GLY A 123 2.68 21.30 -16.73
CA GLY A 123 2.16 20.66 -17.95
C GLY A 123 0.65 20.54 -18.01
N THR A 124 0.15 19.79 -19.01
CA THR A 124 -1.25 19.32 -19.05
C THR A 124 -1.53 18.43 -17.83
N PRO A 125 -2.67 18.59 -17.14
CA PRO A 125 -3.04 17.66 -16.07
C PRO A 125 -3.30 16.27 -16.65
N LEU A 126 -2.44 15.32 -16.30
CA LEU A 126 -2.51 13.93 -16.80
C LEU A 126 -3.33 13.01 -15.91
N LEU A 127 -3.97 13.56 -14.87
CA LEU A 127 -4.62 12.80 -13.80
C LEU A 127 -3.63 11.83 -13.12
N TYR A 128 -4.13 10.99 -12.22
CA TYR A 128 -3.28 10.09 -11.44
C TYR A 128 -2.81 8.88 -12.25
N ASP A 129 -3.51 8.54 -13.34
CA ASP A 129 -3.16 7.51 -14.31
C ASP A 129 -2.01 7.90 -15.22
N GLY A 130 -1.81 9.19 -15.48
CA GLY A 130 -0.67 9.62 -16.27
C GLY A 130 -0.83 9.27 -17.76
N SER A 131 -2.08 9.25 -18.23
CA SER A 131 -2.40 8.98 -19.63
C SER A 131 -1.54 9.88 -20.54
N PRO A 132 -0.87 9.29 -21.54
CA PRO A 132 0.06 10.01 -22.41
C PRO A 132 -0.65 10.88 -23.45
N GLU A 133 -1.92 10.59 -23.79
CA GLU A 133 -2.68 11.28 -24.83
C GLU A 133 -2.83 12.80 -24.58
N PRO A 134 -3.22 13.27 -23.37
CA PRO A 134 -3.27 14.71 -23.08
C PRO A 134 -1.88 15.39 -23.08
N GLY A 135 -0.81 14.59 -22.96
CA GLY A 135 0.58 15.06 -22.89
C GLY A 135 1.28 15.17 -24.24
N VAL A 136 0.60 14.88 -25.36
CA VAL A 136 1.23 14.78 -26.69
C VAL A 136 1.91 16.08 -27.11
N ASP A 137 1.26 17.22 -26.88
CA ASP A 137 1.80 18.54 -27.25
C ASP A 137 2.83 19.09 -26.25
N GLY A 138 3.02 18.41 -25.12
CA GLY A 138 3.96 18.80 -24.06
C GLY A 138 4.88 17.68 -23.59
N PRO A 139 5.77 17.11 -24.44
CA PRO A 139 6.64 15.99 -24.09
C PRO A 139 7.49 16.23 -22.84
N ALA A 140 7.97 17.46 -22.60
CA ALA A 140 8.76 17.79 -21.41
C ALA A 140 7.95 17.62 -20.09
N GLY A 141 6.67 18.01 -20.10
CA GLY A 141 5.78 17.84 -18.96
C GLY A 141 5.45 16.37 -18.71
N LEU A 142 5.17 15.61 -19.78
CA LEU A 142 4.97 14.17 -19.72
C LEU A 142 6.22 13.45 -19.20
N LEU A 143 7.41 13.84 -19.64
CA LEU A 143 8.67 13.28 -19.17
C LEU A 143 8.86 13.53 -17.68
N ALA A 144 8.63 14.75 -17.19
CA ALA A 144 8.75 15.06 -15.76
C ALA A 144 7.76 14.24 -14.92
N PHE A 145 6.52 14.09 -15.39
CA PHE A 145 5.50 13.29 -14.73
C PHE A 145 5.90 11.80 -14.68
N ASN A 146 6.26 11.21 -15.82
CA ASN A 146 6.71 9.82 -15.92
C ASN A 146 7.98 9.57 -15.11
N ALA A 147 8.95 10.49 -15.14
CA ALA A 147 10.15 10.41 -14.31
C ALA A 147 9.80 10.33 -12.82
N GLY A 148 8.77 11.04 -12.37
CA GLY A 148 8.25 10.92 -11.01
C GLY A 148 7.83 9.50 -10.65
N TYR A 149 6.99 8.87 -11.49
CA TYR A 149 6.54 7.49 -11.30
C TYR A 149 7.68 6.46 -11.43
N LEU A 150 8.64 6.70 -12.33
CA LEU A 150 9.84 5.86 -12.46
C LEU A 150 10.70 5.92 -11.19
N LEU A 151 10.92 7.11 -10.64
CA LEU A 151 11.67 7.30 -9.40
C LEU A 151 10.96 6.70 -8.19
N LEU A 152 9.63 6.82 -8.12
CA LEU A 152 8.83 6.10 -7.12
C LEU A 152 9.01 4.58 -7.27
N GLY A 153 8.93 4.05 -8.49
CA GLY A 153 9.13 2.63 -8.77
C GLY A 153 10.52 2.14 -8.34
N LEU A 154 11.59 2.85 -8.71
CA LEU A 154 12.95 2.54 -8.28
C LEU A 154 13.11 2.61 -6.76
N GLY A 155 12.49 3.60 -6.12
CA GLY A 155 12.47 3.71 -4.66
C GLY A 155 11.80 2.51 -3.99
N LEU A 156 10.69 2.03 -4.55
CA LEU A 156 9.98 0.82 -4.11
C LEU A 156 10.73 -0.48 -4.40
N MET A 157 11.77 -0.46 -5.24
CA MET A 157 12.68 -1.60 -5.42
C MET A 157 13.83 -1.57 -4.41
N VAL A 158 14.46 -0.41 -4.23
CA VAL A 158 15.68 -0.26 -3.42
C VAL A 158 15.37 -0.28 -1.91
N LEU A 159 14.31 0.41 -1.48
CA LEU A 159 14.02 0.56 -0.05
C LEU A 159 13.62 -0.78 0.60
N PRO A 160 12.66 -1.56 0.06
CA PRO A 160 12.25 -2.82 0.68
C PRO A 160 13.33 -3.90 0.70
N ALA A 161 14.36 -3.79 -0.16
CA ALA A 161 15.54 -4.66 -0.07
C ALA A 161 16.23 -4.56 1.30
N SER A 162 16.18 -3.38 1.95
CA SER A 162 16.68 -3.21 3.32
C SER A 162 15.81 -3.94 4.34
N ALA A 163 14.49 -3.95 4.16
CA ALA A 163 13.56 -4.71 4.99
C ALA A 163 13.81 -6.23 4.84
N ILE A 164 13.96 -6.71 3.60
CA ILE A 164 14.30 -8.11 3.31
C ILE A 164 15.61 -8.51 3.98
N ALA A 165 16.67 -7.72 3.80
CA ALA A 165 17.96 -7.99 4.45
C ALA A 165 17.79 -8.03 5.98
N THR A 166 17.09 -7.05 6.56
CA THR A 166 16.82 -6.98 8.00
C THR A 166 16.12 -8.22 8.54
N LEU A 167 15.13 -8.74 7.80
CA LEU A 167 14.35 -9.92 8.19
C LEU A 167 15.11 -11.23 7.98
N LEU A 168 16.02 -11.30 7.01
CA LEU A 168 16.79 -12.52 6.70
C LEU A 168 18.09 -12.65 7.49
N THR A 169 18.70 -11.54 7.93
CA THR A 169 19.97 -11.56 8.67
C THR A 169 19.96 -12.50 9.89
N PRO A 170 18.95 -12.49 10.79
CA PRO A 170 18.94 -13.42 11.92
C PRO A 170 18.95 -14.89 11.49
N ARG A 171 18.33 -15.22 10.35
CA ARG A 171 18.32 -16.57 9.78
C ARG A 171 19.68 -16.94 9.18
N TRP A 172 20.30 -16.01 8.44
CA TRP A 172 21.63 -16.22 7.85
C TRP A 172 22.74 -16.36 8.90
N GLU A 173 22.58 -15.72 10.05
CA GLU A 173 23.50 -15.83 11.19
C GLU A 173 23.20 -17.06 12.09
N GLY A 174 22.23 -17.89 11.73
CA GLY A 174 21.86 -19.08 12.52
C GLY A 174 21.12 -18.78 13.83
N LEU A 175 20.69 -17.54 14.06
CA LEU A 175 19.97 -17.09 15.26
C LEU A 175 18.47 -17.35 15.18
N GLN A 176 17.96 -17.69 14.00
CA GLN A 176 16.54 -17.94 13.77
C GLN A 176 16.33 -19.08 12.76
N GLU A 177 15.75 -20.17 13.22
CA GLU A 177 15.43 -21.29 12.33
C GLU A 177 14.23 -21.04 11.41
N ARG A 178 13.25 -20.22 11.83
CA ARG A 178 12.02 -19.92 11.09
C ARG A 178 11.52 -18.51 11.40
N MET A 179 11.05 -17.79 10.39
CA MET A 179 10.36 -16.51 10.57
C MET A 179 9.05 -16.70 11.33
N GLY A 180 8.68 -15.77 12.21
CA GLY A 180 7.33 -15.71 12.78
C GLY A 180 6.26 -15.41 11.72
N ALA A 181 4.97 -15.40 12.10
CA ALA A 181 3.90 -15.00 11.18
C ALA A 181 4.04 -13.54 10.73
N ILE A 182 4.34 -12.62 11.66
CA ILE A 182 4.58 -11.20 11.34
C ILE A 182 5.83 -11.05 10.47
N GLY A 183 6.97 -11.65 10.86
CA GLY A 183 8.18 -11.63 10.04
C GLY A 183 7.98 -12.15 8.62
N PHE A 184 7.24 -13.25 8.45
CA PHE A 184 6.89 -13.78 7.12
C PHE A 184 6.00 -12.81 6.33
N ALA A 185 5.00 -12.21 6.97
CA ALA A 185 4.11 -11.25 6.31
C ALA A 185 4.85 -9.98 5.87
N LEU A 186 5.76 -9.47 6.70
CA LEU A 186 6.62 -8.34 6.37
C LEU A 186 7.56 -8.66 5.21
N PHE A 187 8.11 -9.88 5.17
CA PHE A 187 8.94 -10.35 4.06
C PHE A 187 8.14 -10.41 2.75
N ALA A 188 6.94 -10.98 2.79
CA ALA A 188 6.03 -11.00 1.65
C ALA A 188 5.68 -9.58 1.18
N TRP A 189 5.35 -8.68 2.12
CA TRP A 189 5.03 -7.29 1.81
C TRP A 189 6.20 -6.54 1.15
N ALA A 190 7.42 -6.75 1.64
CA ALA A 190 8.61 -6.18 1.02
C ALA A 190 8.79 -6.65 -0.43
N GLY A 191 8.60 -7.94 -0.69
CA GLY A 191 8.66 -8.49 -2.05
C GLY A 191 7.60 -7.89 -2.97
N PHE A 192 6.38 -7.71 -2.48
CA PHE A 192 5.29 -7.09 -3.23
C PHE A 192 5.54 -5.61 -3.58
N LEU A 193 6.15 -4.84 -2.68
CA LEU A 193 6.56 -3.46 -3.00
C LEU A 193 7.61 -3.45 -4.12
N ILE A 194 8.53 -4.41 -4.14
CA ILE A 194 9.52 -4.55 -5.23
C ILE A 194 8.82 -4.89 -6.55
N VAL A 195 7.89 -5.86 -6.55
CA VAL A 195 7.08 -6.21 -7.74
C VAL A 195 6.30 -5.00 -8.25
N THR A 196 5.76 -4.19 -7.35
CA THR A 196 5.09 -2.93 -7.69
C THR A 196 6.04 -1.96 -8.37
N GLY A 197 7.28 -1.84 -7.86
CA GLY A 197 8.30 -1.03 -8.51
C GLY A 197 8.58 -1.47 -9.96
N PHE A 198 8.71 -2.78 -10.20
CA PHE A 198 8.84 -3.30 -11.57
C PHE A 198 7.61 -2.99 -12.43
N ALA A 199 6.40 -3.15 -11.89
CA ALA A 199 5.17 -2.83 -12.61
C ALA A 199 5.12 -1.34 -13.00
N MET A 200 5.53 -0.44 -12.09
CA MET A 200 5.62 1.00 -12.39
C MET A 200 6.60 1.28 -13.53
N LEU A 201 7.78 0.66 -13.53
CA LEU A 201 8.71 0.80 -14.66
C LEU A 201 8.07 0.32 -15.96
N TYR A 202 7.37 -0.82 -15.93
CA TYR A 202 6.69 -1.36 -17.09
C TYR A 202 5.65 -0.39 -17.68
N ALA A 203 4.85 0.29 -16.85
CA ALA A 203 3.83 1.23 -17.34
C ALA A 203 4.39 2.58 -17.79
N PHE A 204 5.43 3.10 -17.13
CA PHE A 204 5.89 4.48 -17.32
C PHE A 204 7.17 4.65 -18.15
N VAL A 205 7.98 3.59 -18.34
CA VAL A 205 9.16 3.65 -19.22
C VAL A 205 8.77 3.96 -20.68
N PRO A 206 7.74 3.32 -21.28
CA PRO A 206 7.37 3.63 -22.67
C PRO A 206 7.05 5.11 -22.90
N GLY A 207 6.28 5.73 -22.00
CA GLY A 207 5.95 7.16 -22.09
C GLY A 207 7.17 8.06 -21.92
N ALA A 208 8.12 7.71 -21.05
CA ALA A 208 9.37 8.45 -20.91
C ALA A 208 10.25 8.35 -22.17
N LEU A 209 10.37 7.15 -22.78
CA LEU A 209 11.13 6.96 -24.01
C LEU A 209 10.51 7.72 -25.19
N TRP A 210 9.18 7.73 -25.29
CA TRP A 210 8.48 8.52 -26.30
C TRP A 210 8.72 10.02 -26.11
N ALA A 211 8.59 10.52 -24.88
CA ALA A 211 8.80 11.93 -24.57
C ALA A 211 10.23 12.42 -24.85
N LEU A 212 11.21 11.50 -24.86
CA LEU A 212 12.60 11.76 -25.27
C LEU A 212 12.84 11.67 -26.79
N GLY A 213 11.81 11.31 -27.57
CA GLY A 213 11.93 11.09 -29.03
C GLY A 213 12.63 9.77 -29.41
N ILE A 214 12.75 8.83 -28.47
CA ILE A 214 13.50 7.58 -28.65
C ILE A 214 12.56 6.40 -28.94
N GLY A 215 11.35 6.41 -28.37
CA GLY A 215 10.38 5.30 -28.44
C GLY A 215 9.10 5.63 -29.21
N PRO A 216 8.30 4.61 -29.56
CA PRO A 216 6.98 4.81 -30.14
C PRO A 216 6.01 5.39 -29.10
N PHE A 217 4.91 5.97 -29.57
CA PHE A 217 3.85 6.43 -28.68
C PHE A 217 3.30 5.27 -27.84
N PRO A 218 3.18 5.40 -26.52
CA PRO A 218 2.72 4.34 -25.61
C PRO A 218 1.21 4.08 -25.69
N ALA A 219 0.72 3.64 -26.85
CA ALA A 219 -0.72 3.44 -27.11
C ALA A 219 -1.41 2.46 -26.15
N ASN A 220 -0.67 1.52 -25.55
CA ASN A 220 -1.21 0.52 -24.62
C ASN A 220 -1.06 0.93 -23.15
N HIS A 221 -0.87 2.24 -22.88
CA HIS A 221 -0.64 2.72 -21.52
C HIS A 221 -1.79 2.36 -20.57
N GLY A 222 -3.05 2.45 -20.99
CA GLY A 222 -4.21 2.08 -20.17
C GLY A 222 -4.14 0.64 -19.63
N THR A 223 -3.86 -0.32 -20.52
CA THR A 223 -3.64 -1.72 -20.11
C THR A 223 -2.46 -1.83 -19.13
N SER A 224 -1.29 -1.25 -19.43
CA SER A 224 -0.14 -1.32 -18.51
C SER A 224 -0.43 -0.65 -17.16
N TRP A 225 -1.16 0.45 -17.18
CA TRP A 225 -1.61 1.20 -16.03
C TRP A 225 -2.52 0.37 -15.13
N HIS A 226 -3.54 -0.31 -15.69
CA HIS A 226 -4.46 -1.14 -14.90
C HIS A 226 -3.74 -2.27 -14.13
N ILE A 227 -2.64 -2.81 -14.67
CA ILE A 227 -1.79 -3.79 -13.96
C ILE A 227 -1.15 -3.14 -12.72
N VAL A 228 -0.55 -1.96 -12.91
CA VAL A 228 0.09 -1.20 -11.82
C VAL A 228 -0.93 -0.77 -10.78
N PHE A 229 -2.01 -0.14 -11.23
CA PHE A 229 -3.09 0.32 -10.40
C PHE A 229 -3.64 -0.81 -9.54
N HIS A 230 -3.88 -1.99 -10.13
CA HIS A 230 -4.38 -3.15 -9.39
C HIS A 230 -3.49 -3.53 -8.21
N ASN A 231 -2.19 -3.69 -8.48
CA ASN A 231 -1.23 -4.01 -7.44
C ASN A 231 -1.21 -2.90 -6.39
N MET A 232 -1.21 -1.63 -6.81
CA MET A 232 -1.04 -0.50 -5.92
C MET A 232 -2.24 -0.19 -5.03
N HIS A 233 -3.48 -0.40 -5.49
CA HIS A 233 -4.65 -0.20 -4.63
C HIS A 233 -4.83 -1.36 -3.62
N TYR A 234 -4.37 -2.57 -3.97
CA TYR A 234 -4.55 -3.75 -3.11
C TYR A 234 -3.48 -3.90 -2.02
N LEU A 235 -2.23 -3.50 -2.27
CA LEU A 235 -1.17 -3.57 -1.26
C LEU A 235 -1.44 -2.85 0.06
N PRO A 236 -2.06 -1.65 0.07
CA PRO A 236 -2.54 -1.01 1.29
C PRO A 236 -3.44 -1.90 2.15
N LEU A 237 -4.25 -2.78 1.55
CA LEU A 237 -5.10 -3.71 2.28
C LEU A 237 -4.27 -4.76 3.01
N MET A 238 -3.28 -5.36 2.32
CA MET A 238 -2.33 -6.28 2.94
C MET A 238 -1.53 -5.60 4.06
N ALA A 239 -1.04 -4.38 3.82
CA ALA A 239 -0.36 -3.57 4.83
C ALA A 239 -1.23 -3.33 6.08
N THR A 240 -2.51 -3.04 5.87
CA THR A 240 -3.50 -2.84 6.94
C THR A 240 -3.71 -4.12 7.76
N VAL A 241 -3.82 -5.26 7.10
CA VAL A 241 -3.94 -6.56 7.78
C VAL A 241 -2.70 -6.86 8.61
N ILE A 242 -1.50 -6.66 8.06
CA ILE A 242 -0.24 -6.82 8.80
C ILE A 242 -0.19 -5.88 10.01
N LEU A 243 -0.61 -4.62 9.82
CA LEU A 243 -0.70 -3.64 10.90
C LEU A 243 -1.66 -4.10 12.00
N TRP A 244 -2.79 -4.73 11.68
CA TRP A 244 -3.69 -5.29 12.68
C TRP A 244 -3.07 -6.44 13.47
N TYR A 245 -2.30 -7.33 12.83
CA TYR A 245 -1.53 -8.36 13.54
C TYR A 245 -0.52 -7.73 14.51
N VAL A 246 0.20 -6.70 14.05
CA VAL A 246 1.17 -5.97 14.89
C VAL A 246 0.47 -5.24 16.04
N LEU A 247 -0.63 -4.54 15.79
CA LEU A 247 -1.37 -3.79 16.81
C LEU A 247 -2.06 -4.72 17.82
N ALA A 248 -2.64 -5.83 17.38
CA ALA A 248 -3.19 -6.84 18.30
C ALA A 248 -2.08 -7.34 19.25
N LEU A 249 -0.92 -7.70 18.70
CA LEU A 249 0.21 -8.13 19.53
C LEU A 249 0.71 -7.01 20.45
N ALA A 250 0.86 -5.79 19.95
CA ALA A 250 1.45 -4.68 20.69
C ALA A 250 0.54 -4.12 21.80
N LEU A 251 -0.78 -4.14 21.58
CA LEU A 251 -1.75 -3.54 22.50
C LEU A 251 -2.33 -4.53 23.52
N THR A 252 -2.46 -5.81 23.15
CA THR A 252 -3.07 -6.83 24.02
C THR A 252 -2.15 -8.02 24.32
N GLY A 253 -0.99 -8.11 23.65
CA GLY A 253 -0.10 -9.27 23.76
C GLY A 253 -0.61 -10.51 23.00
N VAL A 254 -1.75 -10.40 22.31
CA VAL A 254 -2.42 -11.54 21.66
C VAL A 254 -1.71 -11.93 20.37
N LYS A 255 -1.51 -13.24 20.21
CA LYS A 255 -1.13 -13.87 18.94
C LYS A 255 -2.32 -14.62 18.36
N SER A 256 -2.23 -14.99 17.09
CA SER A 256 -3.26 -15.81 16.43
C SER A 256 -3.50 -17.12 17.19
N ILE A 257 -4.75 -17.36 17.59
CA ILE A 257 -5.17 -18.62 18.22
C ILE A 257 -5.15 -19.82 17.25
N PHE A 258 -5.15 -19.54 15.94
CA PHE A 258 -5.05 -20.55 14.88
C PHE A 258 -3.59 -20.94 14.59
N GLY A 259 -2.64 -20.31 15.30
CA GLY A 259 -1.23 -20.60 15.19
C GLY A 259 -0.54 -19.91 14.01
N GLU A 260 0.78 -20.04 14.04
CA GLU A 260 1.67 -19.34 13.12
C GLU A 260 1.59 -19.90 11.70
N ARG A 261 1.51 -21.23 11.55
CA ARG A 261 1.45 -21.91 10.25
C ARG A 261 0.22 -21.47 9.45
N PHE A 262 -0.95 -21.42 10.09
CA PHE A 262 -2.17 -20.99 9.43
C PHE A 262 -2.10 -19.52 9.02
N SER A 263 -1.58 -18.66 9.89
CA SER A 263 -1.38 -17.24 9.57
C SER A 263 -0.47 -17.05 8.35
N LYS A 264 0.62 -17.82 8.25
CA LYS A 264 1.50 -17.80 7.06
C LYS A 264 0.80 -18.28 5.80
N ILE A 265 -0.04 -19.31 5.87
CA ILE A 265 -0.84 -19.76 4.73
C ILE A 265 -1.74 -18.63 4.22
N VAL A 266 -2.40 -17.91 5.12
CA VAL A 266 -3.24 -16.76 4.76
C VAL A 266 -2.43 -15.63 4.14
N PHE A 267 -1.24 -15.32 4.66
CA PHE A 267 -0.36 -14.34 4.02
C PHE A 267 0.14 -14.82 2.65
N SER A 268 0.41 -16.12 2.47
CA SER A 268 0.75 -16.70 1.16
C SER A 268 -0.39 -16.61 0.15
N MET A 269 -1.65 -16.65 0.59
CA MET A 269 -2.80 -16.50 -0.31
C MET A 269 -2.79 -15.13 -1.02
N TYR A 270 -2.26 -14.07 -0.39
CA TYR A 270 -2.07 -12.79 -1.09
C TYR A 270 -1.19 -12.94 -2.34
N LEU A 271 -0.11 -13.73 -2.26
CA LEU A 271 0.80 -13.97 -3.40
C LEU A 271 0.11 -14.68 -4.58
N VAL A 272 -0.92 -15.48 -4.29
CA VAL A 272 -1.63 -16.26 -5.30
C VAL A 272 -2.79 -15.47 -5.89
N PHE A 273 -3.59 -14.82 -5.04
CA PHE A 273 -4.86 -14.22 -5.47
C PHE A 273 -4.73 -12.77 -5.94
N VAL A 274 -3.71 -12.01 -5.53
CA VAL A 274 -3.58 -10.59 -5.90
C VAL A 274 -3.10 -10.37 -7.34
N PRO A 275 -2.02 -11.02 -7.81
CA PRO A 275 -1.53 -10.77 -9.17
C PRO A 275 -2.55 -10.99 -10.30
N PRO A 276 -3.34 -12.09 -10.32
CA PRO A 276 -4.24 -12.36 -11.45
C PRO A 276 -5.49 -11.47 -11.47
N THR A 277 -5.77 -10.74 -10.38
CA THR A 277 -7.01 -9.96 -10.28
C THR A 277 -6.91 -8.58 -10.92
N SER A 278 -5.78 -8.19 -11.51
CA SER A 278 -5.71 -6.97 -12.32
C SER A 278 -6.69 -6.95 -13.50
N LEU A 279 -7.07 -8.13 -13.98
CA LEU A 279 -7.97 -8.31 -15.12
C LEU A 279 -9.36 -7.69 -14.95
N TYR A 280 -9.86 -7.52 -13.72
CA TYR A 280 -11.19 -6.90 -13.55
C TYR A 280 -11.20 -5.39 -13.78
N HIS A 281 -10.05 -4.74 -13.77
CA HIS A 281 -9.91 -3.34 -14.20
C HIS A 281 -9.87 -3.19 -15.72
N MET A 282 -9.77 -4.31 -16.45
CA MET A 282 -9.53 -4.34 -17.90
C MET A 282 -10.73 -4.90 -18.68
N PHE A 283 -11.90 -5.01 -18.05
CA PHE A 283 -13.07 -5.62 -18.72
C PHE A 283 -13.52 -4.87 -19.97
N LEU A 284 -13.25 -3.56 -20.03
CA LEU A 284 -13.57 -2.69 -21.16
C LEU A 284 -12.40 -2.48 -22.13
N GLU A 285 -11.21 -3.01 -21.84
CA GLU A 285 -10.06 -2.91 -22.74
C GLU A 285 -10.35 -3.63 -24.06
N PRO A 286 -10.18 -2.97 -25.22
CA PRO A 286 -10.54 -3.54 -26.52
C PRO A 286 -9.72 -4.80 -26.84
N ASP A 287 -8.47 -4.84 -26.40
CA ASP A 287 -7.51 -5.88 -26.76
C ASP A 287 -7.55 -7.11 -25.84
N LEU A 288 -8.37 -7.11 -24.78
CA LEU A 288 -8.41 -8.22 -23.84
C LEU A 288 -9.25 -9.41 -24.39
N PRO A 289 -8.71 -10.63 -24.54
CA PRO A 289 -9.48 -11.76 -25.06
C PRO A 289 -10.69 -12.10 -24.18
N GLY A 290 -11.82 -12.48 -24.78
CA GLY A 290 -13.06 -12.78 -24.04
C GLY A 290 -12.90 -13.86 -22.97
N ALA A 291 -12.15 -14.92 -23.25
CA ALA A 291 -11.84 -15.96 -22.26
C ALA A 291 -11.05 -15.43 -21.05
N VAL A 292 -10.14 -14.47 -21.28
CA VAL A 292 -9.35 -13.82 -20.22
C VAL A 292 -10.25 -12.93 -19.36
N ARG A 293 -11.23 -12.23 -19.96
CA ARG A 293 -12.23 -11.43 -19.21
C ARG A 293 -13.08 -12.31 -18.28
N VAL A 294 -13.53 -13.48 -18.77
CA VAL A 294 -14.31 -14.43 -17.95
C VAL A 294 -13.46 -15.01 -16.83
N ALA A 295 -12.23 -15.45 -17.12
CA ALA A 295 -11.31 -15.95 -16.10
C ALA A 295 -10.98 -14.87 -15.05
N GLY A 296 -10.73 -13.64 -15.48
CA GLY A 296 -10.50 -12.49 -14.59
C GLY A 296 -11.69 -12.20 -13.67
N SER A 297 -12.92 -12.26 -14.21
CA SER A 297 -14.16 -12.13 -13.43
C SER A 297 -14.34 -13.22 -12.37
N LEU A 298 -13.94 -14.45 -12.66
CA LEU A 298 -14.03 -15.53 -11.68
C LEU A 298 -12.95 -15.42 -10.60
N LEU A 299 -11.72 -15.08 -11.00
CA LEU A 299 -10.60 -14.92 -10.08
C LEU A 299 -10.78 -13.73 -9.13
N SER A 300 -11.41 -12.65 -9.60
CA SER A 300 -11.68 -11.46 -8.80
C SER A 300 -12.60 -11.73 -7.59
N LEU A 301 -13.48 -12.73 -7.66
CA LEU A 301 -14.31 -13.14 -6.52
C LEU A 301 -13.48 -13.71 -5.35
N PHE A 302 -12.30 -14.27 -5.64
CA PHE A 302 -11.40 -14.82 -4.62
C PHE A 302 -10.50 -13.75 -3.97
N VAL A 303 -10.50 -12.53 -4.50
CA VAL A 303 -9.59 -11.47 -4.02
C VAL A 303 -9.81 -11.13 -2.55
N SER A 304 -11.03 -11.29 -2.03
CA SER A 304 -11.36 -10.97 -0.64
C SER A 304 -11.07 -12.11 0.34
N VAL A 305 -10.87 -13.34 -0.14
CA VAL A 305 -10.64 -14.54 0.69
C VAL A 305 -9.49 -14.35 1.69
N PRO A 306 -8.27 -13.92 1.29
CA PRO A 306 -7.18 -13.77 2.25
C PRO A 306 -7.49 -12.70 3.31
N THR A 307 -8.06 -11.57 2.91
CA THR A 307 -8.42 -10.47 3.81
C THR A 307 -9.50 -10.86 4.81
N LEU A 308 -10.58 -11.50 4.36
CA LEU A 308 -11.66 -11.97 5.25
C LEU A 308 -11.17 -13.04 6.22
N THR A 309 -10.29 -13.93 5.77
CA THR A 309 -9.69 -14.96 6.63
C THR A 309 -8.79 -14.32 7.69
N ALA A 310 -7.97 -13.34 7.30
CA ALA A 310 -7.12 -12.61 8.24
C ALA A 310 -7.94 -11.80 9.26
N PHE A 311 -9.01 -11.15 8.81
CA PHE A 311 -9.98 -10.47 9.67
C PHE A 311 -10.57 -11.43 10.71
N LEU A 312 -11.04 -12.61 10.29
CA LEU A 312 -11.55 -13.65 11.19
C LEU A 312 -10.49 -14.04 12.23
N ILE A 313 -9.26 -14.30 11.80
CA ILE A 313 -8.15 -14.64 12.71
C ILE A 313 -7.99 -13.59 13.80
N ILE A 314 -7.93 -12.32 13.43
CA ILE A 314 -7.70 -11.22 14.38
C ILE A 314 -8.89 -11.07 15.34
N VAL A 315 -10.12 -11.02 14.81
CA VAL A 315 -11.34 -10.84 15.61
C VAL A 315 -11.51 -11.99 16.60
N THR A 316 -11.41 -13.24 16.15
CA THR A 316 -11.56 -14.40 17.05
C THR A 316 -10.44 -14.45 18.08
N SER A 317 -9.20 -14.09 17.71
CA SER A 317 -8.09 -14.08 18.68
C SER A 317 -8.30 -13.02 19.77
N LEU A 318 -8.78 -11.82 19.40
CA LEU A 318 -9.12 -10.76 20.35
C LEU A 318 -10.33 -11.13 21.22
N GLU A 319 -11.36 -11.75 20.64
CA GLU A 319 -12.53 -12.22 21.37
C GLU A 319 -12.16 -13.27 22.42
N VAL A 320 -11.41 -14.30 22.04
CA VAL A 320 -10.99 -15.36 22.98
C VAL A 320 -10.19 -14.76 24.14
N HIS A 321 -9.27 -13.84 23.85
CA HIS A 321 -8.50 -13.14 24.87
C HIS A 321 -9.38 -12.31 25.81
N ALA A 322 -10.28 -11.50 25.27
CA ALA A 322 -11.19 -10.69 26.09
C ALA A 322 -12.17 -11.57 26.92
N ARG A 323 -12.59 -12.72 26.40
CA ARG A 323 -13.41 -13.70 27.14
C ARG A 323 -12.64 -14.34 28.29
N GLN A 324 -11.35 -14.63 28.12
CA GLN A 324 -10.48 -15.08 29.21
C GLN A 324 -10.35 -14.03 30.33
N GLN A 325 -10.52 -12.75 30.00
CA GLN A 325 -10.56 -11.64 30.97
C GLN A 325 -11.96 -11.37 31.53
N GLY A 326 -12.92 -12.27 31.33
CA GLY A 326 -14.27 -12.14 31.88
C GLY A 326 -15.31 -11.55 30.94
N GLY A 327 -15.00 -11.38 29.65
CA GLY A 327 -15.98 -10.96 28.64
C GLY A 327 -17.12 -11.96 28.48
N ARG A 328 -18.37 -11.53 28.65
CA ARG A 328 -19.58 -12.38 28.58
C ARG A 328 -20.59 -11.88 27.55
N GLY A 329 -21.50 -12.76 27.13
CA GLY A 329 -22.54 -12.45 26.14
C GLY A 329 -21.99 -12.24 24.72
N LEU A 330 -22.83 -11.71 23.82
CA LEU A 330 -22.49 -11.50 22.41
C LEU A 330 -21.46 -10.37 22.22
N PHE A 331 -21.60 -9.26 22.95
CA PHE A 331 -20.78 -8.05 22.73
C PHE A 331 -19.92 -7.65 23.94
N GLY A 332 -19.98 -8.38 25.07
CA GLY A 332 -19.25 -7.99 26.28
C GLY A 332 -17.73 -8.07 26.12
N TRP A 333 -17.22 -8.94 25.23
CA TRP A 333 -15.80 -9.03 24.90
C TRP A 333 -15.27 -7.76 24.22
N ILE A 334 -16.08 -7.12 23.38
CA ILE A 334 -15.70 -5.90 22.65
C ILE A 334 -15.31 -4.82 23.65
N ARG A 335 -16.13 -4.59 24.69
CA ARG A 335 -15.91 -3.52 25.68
C ARG A 335 -14.61 -3.67 26.49
N LEU A 336 -14.03 -4.86 26.55
CA LEU A 336 -12.80 -5.15 27.29
C LEU A 336 -11.53 -4.84 26.49
N LEU A 337 -11.64 -4.57 25.19
CA LEU A 337 -10.51 -4.16 24.37
C LEU A 337 -10.06 -2.73 24.74
N PRO A 338 -8.79 -2.37 24.49
CA PRO A 338 -8.21 -1.10 24.95
C PRO A 338 -8.65 0.12 24.12
N TRP A 339 -9.95 0.39 24.02
CA TRP A 339 -10.55 1.47 23.21
C TRP A 339 -10.13 2.88 23.59
N ARG A 340 -9.54 3.09 24.77
CA ARG A 340 -8.95 4.39 25.14
C ARG A 340 -7.63 4.66 24.41
N HIS A 341 -6.99 3.61 23.88
CA HIS A 341 -5.77 3.75 23.09
C HIS A 341 -6.12 4.13 21.64
N PRO A 342 -5.59 5.23 21.09
CA PRO A 342 -5.99 5.73 19.77
C PRO A 342 -5.76 4.72 18.65
N SER A 343 -4.69 3.93 18.73
CA SER A 343 -4.42 2.87 17.74
C SER A 343 -5.46 1.74 17.76
N MET A 344 -6.05 1.41 18.92
CA MET A 344 -7.12 0.41 19.01
C MET A 344 -8.39 0.95 18.33
N THR A 345 -8.74 2.20 18.62
CA THR A 345 -9.90 2.86 18.00
C THR A 345 -9.72 3.00 16.50
N ALA A 346 -8.54 3.43 16.04
CA ALA A 346 -8.23 3.53 14.62
C ALA A 346 -8.30 2.16 13.92
N MET A 347 -7.79 1.09 14.56
CA MET A 347 -7.93 -0.27 14.06
C MET A 347 -9.40 -0.69 13.94
N GLY A 348 -10.22 -0.44 14.96
CA GLY A 348 -11.66 -0.76 14.92
C GLY A 348 -12.41 0.01 13.84
N VAL A 349 -12.15 1.32 13.68
CA VAL A 349 -12.74 2.13 12.61
C VAL A 349 -12.29 1.61 11.24
N ALA A 350 -11.00 1.31 11.06
CA ALA A 350 -10.49 0.75 9.80
C ALA A 350 -11.15 -0.58 9.46
N MET A 351 -11.36 -1.47 10.44
CA MET A 351 -12.06 -2.74 10.27
C MET A 351 -13.51 -2.55 9.79
N LEU A 352 -14.24 -1.60 10.38
CA LEU A 352 -15.61 -1.28 9.98
C LEU A 352 -15.66 -0.67 8.57
N SER A 353 -14.81 0.31 8.30
CA SER A 353 -14.71 0.95 6.98
C SER A 353 -14.33 -0.05 5.89
N MET A 354 -13.40 -0.97 6.19
CA MET A 354 -13.04 -2.05 5.28
C MET A 354 -14.22 -2.98 5.02
N GLY A 355 -14.96 -3.39 6.07
CA GLY A 355 -16.15 -4.23 5.93
C GLY A 355 -17.18 -3.62 4.98
N LEU A 356 -17.47 -2.32 5.14
CA LEU A 356 -18.36 -1.58 4.24
C LEU A 356 -17.79 -1.49 2.81
N GLY A 357 -16.50 -1.14 2.69
CA GLY A 357 -15.83 -1.02 1.40
C GLY A 357 -15.81 -2.33 0.60
N ILE A 358 -15.58 -3.47 1.26
CA ILE A 358 -15.61 -4.80 0.63
C ILE A 358 -17.00 -5.11 0.07
N VAL A 359 -18.07 -4.79 0.80
CA VAL A 359 -19.45 -5.01 0.31
C VAL A 359 -19.70 -4.25 -0.99
N PHE A 360 -19.31 -2.97 -1.06
CA PHE A 360 -19.43 -2.19 -2.29
C PHE A 360 -18.50 -2.69 -3.40
N ALA A 361 -17.28 -3.11 -3.07
CA ALA A 361 -16.34 -3.66 -4.04
C ALA A 361 -16.88 -4.91 -4.73
N PHE A 362 -17.60 -5.78 -4.01
CA PHE A 362 -18.23 -6.96 -4.61
C PHE A 362 -19.34 -6.64 -5.61
N VAL A 363 -19.97 -5.46 -5.50
CA VAL A 363 -20.88 -4.95 -6.53
C VAL A 363 -20.08 -4.46 -7.74
N LEU A 364 -19.03 -3.66 -7.50
CA LEU A 364 -18.20 -3.06 -8.56
C LEU A 364 -17.39 -4.09 -9.39
N ILE A 365 -17.03 -5.23 -8.80
CA ILE A 365 -16.22 -6.27 -9.45
C ILE A 365 -17.04 -7.11 -10.46
N GLN A 366 -18.36 -6.98 -10.47
CA GLN A 366 -19.21 -7.74 -11.40
C GLN A 366 -19.10 -7.17 -12.81
N GLY A 367 -18.53 -7.95 -13.73
CA GLY A 367 -18.38 -7.53 -15.14
C GLY A 367 -19.70 -7.16 -15.83
N GLN A 368 -20.83 -7.71 -15.39
CA GLN A 368 -22.17 -7.34 -15.90
C GLN A 368 -22.61 -5.94 -15.48
N LEU A 369 -22.09 -5.42 -14.36
CA LEU A 369 -22.38 -4.08 -13.86
C LEU A 369 -21.35 -3.06 -14.35
N ALA A 370 -20.22 -3.49 -14.90
CA ALA A 370 -19.16 -2.61 -15.39
C ALA A 370 -19.67 -1.54 -16.38
N PRO A 371 -20.54 -1.84 -17.38
CA PRO A 371 -21.07 -0.80 -18.28
C PRO A 371 -21.96 0.25 -17.61
N LEU A 372 -22.47 -0.03 -16.41
CA LEU A 372 -23.32 0.90 -15.65
C LEU A 372 -22.54 1.73 -14.63
N LEU A 373 -21.37 1.23 -14.19
CA LEU A 373 -20.64 1.73 -13.02
C LEU A 373 -19.21 2.19 -13.34
N SER A 374 -18.67 1.80 -14.49
CA SER A 374 -17.34 2.22 -14.95
C SER A 374 -17.48 3.39 -15.91
N ASP A 375 -16.68 4.43 -15.68
CA ASP A 375 -16.46 5.52 -16.64
C ASP A 375 -15.53 5.08 -17.79
#